data_AF-A0A2M6GJ46-F1
#
_entry.id   AF-A0A2M6GJ46-F1
#
_cell.length_a   1.000
_cell.length_b   1.000
_cell.length_c   1.000
_cell.angle_alpha   90.00
_cell.angle_beta   90.00
_cell.angle_gamma   90.00
#
_symmetry.space_group_name_H-M   'P 1'
#
loop_
_entity.id
_entity.type
_entity.pdbx_description
1 polymer ?
#
loop_
_entity_poly.entity_id
_entity_poly.type
_entity_poly.pdbx_seq_one_letter_code
_entity_poly.pdbx_strand_id
1 'polypeptide(L)'
;PGRSSIGPSPTFELEFSKFEYVGRKAPINVEGYTIYVYTPEMIVFEKLRAICQQLPQYGVIIQSFSPRPRARDFYDIHLIMELHQIDATSNENKDLITKIFEAKRVPLSFIKEISTNKEFHKDNWESVKDTVSKFDESEDFDFYFDYVVNTFQGVTFP
;
A
#
# COMPACT_ATOMS: atom_id res chain seq x y z
N PRO A 1 -33.78 -40.78 -4.48
CA PRO A 1 -33.75 -39.58 -3.62
C PRO A 1 -32.37 -38.91 -3.69
N GLY A 2 -32.35 -37.63 -4.06
CA GLY A 2 -31.21 -36.94 -4.66
C GLY A 2 -29.96 -36.81 -3.79
N ARG A 3 -28.80 -37.05 -4.40
CA ARG A 3 -27.51 -36.53 -3.91
C ARG A 3 -27.49 -35.04 -4.20
N SER A 4 -27.65 -34.22 -3.16
CA SER A 4 -27.32 -32.81 -3.21
C SER A 4 -25.82 -32.68 -3.48
N SER A 5 -25.44 -32.19 -4.66
CA SER A 5 -24.07 -31.80 -4.96
C SER A 5 -23.74 -30.55 -4.13
N ILE A 6 -23.03 -30.74 -3.02
CA ILE A 6 -22.42 -29.65 -2.28
C ILE A 6 -21.35 -29.05 -3.21
N GLY A 7 -21.53 -27.81 -3.64
CA GLY A 7 -20.54 -27.09 -4.44
C GLY A 7 -19.18 -27.03 -3.71
N PRO A 8 -18.08 -26.73 -4.43
CA PRO A 8 -16.76 -26.67 -3.81
C PRO A 8 -16.78 -25.66 -2.65
N SER A 9 -16.26 -26.06 -1.49
CA SER A 9 -16.08 -25.15 -0.36
C SER A 9 -15.18 -23.98 -0.79
N PRO A 10 -15.48 -22.74 -0.39
CA PRO A 10 -14.68 -21.59 -0.75
C PRO A 10 -13.25 -21.75 -0.20
N THR A 11 -12.27 -21.55 -1.07
CA THR A 11 -10.84 -21.52 -0.71
C THR A 11 -10.45 -20.07 -0.46
N PHE A 12 -9.84 -19.80 0.69
CA PHE A 12 -9.31 -18.49 1.05
C PHE A 12 -7.78 -18.56 1.13
N GLU A 13 -7.12 -17.58 0.53
CA GLU A 13 -5.68 -17.39 0.67
C GLU A 13 -5.40 -16.48 1.86
N LEU A 14 -4.50 -16.91 2.75
CA LEU A 14 -4.08 -16.14 3.92
C LEU A 14 -2.59 -15.81 3.78
N GLU A 15 -2.27 -14.52 3.64
CA GLU A 15 -0.90 -14.03 3.62
C GLU A 15 -0.54 -13.43 4.97
N PHE A 16 0.60 -13.85 5.53
CA PHE A 16 1.13 -13.31 6.78
C PHE A 16 2.43 -12.56 6.51
N SER A 17 2.43 -11.28 6.83
CA SER A 17 3.60 -10.42 6.70
C SER A 17 4.29 -10.25 8.07
N LYS A 18 5.61 -10.39 8.10
CA LYS A 18 6.42 -10.30 9.33
C LYS A 18 6.94 -8.88 9.53
N PHE A 19 7.12 -8.47 10.78
CA PHE A 19 7.70 -7.16 11.14
C PHE A 19 6.83 -5.96 10.68
N GLU A 20 5.53 -6.02 10.94
CA GLU A 20 4.62 -4.90 10.72
C GLU A 20 4.44 -4.09 12.01
N TYR A 21 4.30 -2.78 11.87
CA TYR A 21 3.92 -1.93 12.98
C TYR A 21 2.42 -2.12 13.28
N VAL A 22 2.06 -2.55 14.50
CA VAL A 22 0.67 -2.88 14.87
C VAL A 22 0.04 -1.90 15.87
N GLY A 23 0.69 -0.76 16.12
CA GLY A 23 0.35 0.12 17.24
C GLY A 23 -0.96 0.92 17.11
N ARG A 24 -1.53 1.05 15.90
CA ARG A 24 -2.75 1.85 15.65
C ARG A 24 -3.87 1.06 14.95
N LYS A 25 -4.06 -0.20 15.32
CA LYS A 25 -5.16 -1.02 14.78
C LYS A 25 -6.52 -0.62 15.38
N ALA A 26 -7.58 -0.60 14.56
CA ALA A 26 -8.94 -0.29 14.97
C ALA A 26 -9.76 -1.58 15.20
N PRO A 27 -10.48 -1.72 16.32
CA PRO A 27 -11.39 -2.85 16.52
C PRO A 27 -12.68 -2.67 15.71
N ILE A 28 -13.10 -3.70 15.00
CA ILE A 28 -14.41 -3.78 14.34
C ILE A 28 -15.14 -5.04 14.82
N ASN A 29 -16.46 -4.96 14.94
CA ASN A 29 -17.29 -6.12 15.26
C ASN A 29 -17.86 -6.71 13.98
N VAL A 30 -17.53 -7.97 13.70
CA VAL A 30 -18.09 -8.74 12.58
C VAL A 30 -18.73 -9.98 13.16
N GLU A 31 -20.06 -10.05 13.09
CA GLU A 31 -20.84 -11.21 13.54
C GLU A 31 -20.52 -11.66 14.99
N GLY A 32 -20.29 -10.71 15.90
CA GLY A 32 -19.96 -11.00 17.30
C GLY A 32 -18.47 -11.20 17.58
N TYR A 33 -17.62 -11.25 16.56
CA TYR A 33 -16.16 -11.32 16.70
C TYR A 33 -15.54 -9.93 16.64
N THR A 34 -14.63 -9.64 17.57
CA THR A 34 -13.81 -8.42 17.50
C THR A 34 -12.58 -8.71 16.64
N ILE A 35 -12.52 -8.09 15.46
CA ILE A 35 -11.41 -8.17 14.52
C ILE A 35 -10.65 -6.84 14.59
N TYR A 36 -9.33 -6.88 14.55
CA TYR A 36 -8.51 -5.68 14.48
C TYR A 36 -8.05 -5.44 13.05
N VAL A 37 -8.36 -4.25 12.51
CA VAL A 37 -8.01 -3.85 11.15
C VAL A 37 -7.06 -2.66 11.16
N TYR A 38 -6.34 -2.48 10.05
CA TYR A 38 -5.54 -1.28 9.83
C TYR A 38 -6.42 -0.06 9.66
N THR A 39 -5.97 1.09 10.19
CA THR A 39 -6.60 2.37 9.88
C THR A 39 -6.26 2.79 8.45
N PRO A 40 -7.03 3.71 7.84
CA PRO A 40 -6.73 4.24 6.52
C PRO A 40 -5.29 4.75 6.37
N GLU A 41 -4.77 5.46 7.37
CA GLU A 41 -3.39 5.96 7.40
C GLU A 41 -2.36 4.82 7.36
N MET A 42 -2.59 3.76 8.14
CA MET A 42 -1.71 2.59 8.13
C MET A 42 -1.70 1.91 6.75
N ILE A 43 -2.87 1.80 6.10
CA ILE A 43 -2.97 1.22 4.76
C ILE A 43 -2.17 2.06 3.76
N VAL A 44 -2.35 3.38 3.76
CA VAL A 44 -1.61 4.30 2.87
C VAL A 44 -0.11 4.21 3.09
N PHE A 45 0.34 4.27 4.34
CA PHE A 45 1.77 4.34 4.64
C PHE A 45 2.47 2.98 4.45
N GLU A 46 1.78 1.85 4.63
CA GLU A 46 2.27 0.53 4.23
C GLU A 46 2.46 0.44 2.71
N LYS A 47 1.53 0.99 1.93
CA LYS A 47 1.63 1.05 0.47
C LYS A 47 2.79 1.94 0.01
N LEU A 48 2.93 3.14 0.60
CA LEU A 48 4.04 4.04 0.34
C LEU A 48 5.39 3.36 0.62
N ARG A 49 5.50 2.70 1.77
CA ARG A 49 6.68 1.90 2.14
C ARG A 49 6.94 0.78 1.14
N ALA A 50 5.90 0.09 0.69
CA ALA A 50 6.03 -0.99 -0.30
C ALA A 50 6.48 -0.49 -1.67
N ILE A 51 6.07 0.71 -2.10
CA ILE A 51 6.59 1.38 -3.30
C ILE A 51 8.10 1.64 -3.12
N CYS A 52 8.51 2.22 -1.98
CA CYS A 52 9.92 2.50 -1.69
C CYS A 52 10.80 1.25 -1.66
N GLN A 53 10.28 0.09 -1.24
CA GLN A 53 11.02 -1.18 -1.28
C GLN A 53 11.38 -1.63 -2.70
N GLN A 54 10.71 -1.13 -3.73
CA GLN A 54 11.00 -1.54 -5.10
C GLN A 54 12.24 -0.87 -5.69
N LEU A 55 12.83 0.10 -4.98
CA LEU A 55 14.08 0.73 -5.40
C LEU A 55 15.23 -0.30 -5.40
N PRO A 56 16.11 -0.30 -6.43
CA PRO A 56 17.23 -1.25 -6.52
C PRO A 56 18.12 -1.29 -5.26
N GLN A 57 18.31 -0.14 -4.61
CA GLN A 57 19.08 0.04 -3.39
C GLN A 57 18.56 -0.82 -2.23
N TYR A 58 17.26 -1.11 -2.19
CA TYR A 58 16.65 -1.93 -1.15
C TYR A 58 17.15 -3.39 -1.20
N GLY A 59 17.48 -3.90 -2.40
CA GLY A 59 18.03 -5.25 -2.57
C GLY A 59 19.40 -5.44 -1.89
N VAL A 60 20.13 -4.34 -1.62
CA VAL A 60 21.37 -4.36 -0.83
C VAL A 60 21.07 -4.52 0.66
N ILE A 61 19.93 -3.99 1.13
CA ILE A 61 19.48 -4.08 2.53
C ILE A 61 18.91 -5.48 2.81
N ILE A 62 18.04 -5.98 1.93
CA ILE A 62 17.41 -7.30 2.06
C ILE A 62 17.69 -8.09 0.78
N GLN A 63 18.73 -8.93 0.81
CA GLN A 63 19.22 -9.68 -0.35
C GLN A 63 18.20 -10.67 -0.94
N SER A 64 17.25 -11.15 -0.13
CA SER A 64 16.19 -12.06 -0.59
C SER A 64 15.00 -11.35 -1.24
N PHE A 65 15.02 -10.01 -1.30
CA PHE A 65 13.92 -9.23 -1.84
C PHE A 65 13.98 -9.20 -3.37
N SER A 66 12.85 -9.47 -4.01
CA SER A 66 12.69 -9.35 -5.46
C SER A 66 11.71 -8.21 -5.76
N PRO A 67 12.12 -7.18 -6.51
CA PRO A 67 11.27 -6.05 -6.82
C PRO A 67 10.15 -6.47 -7.79
N ARG A 68 8.95 -5.92 -7.58
CA ARG A 68 7.77 -6.12 -8.42
C ARG A 68 7.05 -4.79 -8.67
N PRO A 69 6.48 -4.56 -9.86
CA PRO A 69 5.66 -3.38 -10.14
C PRO A 69 4.51 -3.22 -9.14
N ARG A 70 4.16 -1.96 -8.84
CA ARG A 70 3.21 -1.58 -7.76
C ARG A 70 2.18 -0.55 -8.21
N ALA A 71 1.78 -0.55 -9.49
CA ALA A 71 0.86 0.48 -10.00
C ALA A 71 -0.44 0.61 -9.17
N ARG A 72 -0.98 -0.51 -8.68
CA ARG A 72 -2.18 -0.51 -7.81
C ARG A 72 -1.97 0.29 -6.52
N ASP A 73 -0.77 0.24 -5.94
CA ASP A 73 -0.49 0.96 -4.69
C ASP A 73 -0.59 2.49 -4.91
N PHE A 74 -0.24 3.02 -6.09
CA PHE A 74 -0.42 4.44 -6.42
C PHE A 74 -1.90 4.84 -6.50
N TYR A 75 -2.71 4.04 -7.19
CA TYR A 75 -4.15 4.23 -7.27
C TYR A 75 -4.82 4.19 -5.88
N ASP A 76 -4.50 3.15 -5.10
CA ASP A 76 -5.08 2.95 -3.78
C ASP A 76 -4.69 4.09 -2.82
N ILE A 77 -3.45 4.57 -2.86
CA ILE A 77 -3.01 5.71 -2.06
C ILE A 77 -3.87 6.94 -2.38
N HIS A 78 -4.01 7.31 -3.65
CA HIS A 78 -4.84 8.44 -4.04
C HIS A 78 -6.28 8.27 -3.54
N LEU A 79 -6.90 7.12 -3.80
CA LEU A 79 -8.28 6.84 -3.40
C LEU A 79 -8.50 6.99 -1.89
N ILE A 80 -7.62 6.41 -1.08
CA ILE A 80 -7.77 6.40 0.38
C ILE A 80 -7.44 7.78 0.97
N MET A 81 -6.42 8.46 0.44
CA MET A 81 -6.05 9.81 0.85
C MET A 81 -7.21 10.79 0.62
N GLU A 82 -7.83 10.76 -0.57
CA GLU A 82 -8.97 11.63 -0.90
C GLU A 82 -10.22 11.28 -0.09
N LEU A 83 -10.50 9.98 0.11
CA LEU A 83 -11.68 9.56 0.87
C LEU A 83 -11.61 9.95 2.35
N HIS A 84 -10.42 9.87 2.95
CA HIS A 84 -10.22 10.08 4.39
C HIS A 84 -9.56 11.41 4.75
N GLN A 85 -9.18 12.22 3.75
CA GLN A 85 -8.55 13.54 3.95
C GLN A 85 -7.31 13.46 4.84
N ILE A 86 -6.43 12.49 4.56
CA ILE A 86 -5.26 12.19 5.38
C ILE A 86 -4.18 13.26 5.17
N ASP A 87 -3.72 13.90 6.24
CA ASP A 87 -2.58 14.84 6.20
C ASP A 87 -1.26 14.12 6.53
N ALA A 88 -0.47 13.84 5.49
CA ALA A 88 0.84 13.22 5.60
C ALA A 88 1.90 14.10 6.30
N THR A 89 1.64 15.42 6.43
CA THR A 89 2.58 16.37 7.02
C THR A 89 2.43 16.52 8.54
N SER A 90 1.33 16.01 9.11
CA SER A 90 1.10 16.02 10.55
C SER A 90 2.20 15.25 11.31
N ASN A 91 2.57 15.72 12.50
CA ASN A 91 3.58 15.05 13.33
C ASN A 91 3.17 13.60 13.66
N GLU A 92 1.87 13.39 13.87
CA GLU A 92 1.32 12.08 14.17
C GLU A 92 1.52 11.08 13.01
N ASN A 93 1.33 11.53 11.76
CA ASN A 93 1.51 10.69 10.58
C ASN A 93 2.98 10.55 10.19
N LYS A 94 3.81 11.58 10.40
CA LYS A 94 5.27 11.46 10.25
C LYS A 94 5.84 10.37 11.16
N ASP A 95 5.44 10.37 12.43
CA ASP A 95 5.82 9.32 13.39
C ASP A 95 5.32 7.93 12.96
N LEU A 96 4.10 7.84 12.44
CA LEU A 96 3.54 6.58 11.94
C LEU A 96 4.31 6.05 10.72
N ILE A 97 4.61 6.91 9.75
CA ILE A 97 5.43 6.59 8.57
C ILE A 97 6.80 6.09 9.02
N THR A 98 7.48 6.81 9.93
CA THR A 98 8.78 6.40 10.48
C THR A 98 8.74 4.98 11.04
N LYS A 99 7.74 4.68 11.88
CA LYS A 99 7.58 3.35 12.51
C LYS A 99 7.31 2.25 11.48
N ILE A 100 6.46 2.51 10.50
CA ILE A 100 6.14 1.56 9.41
C ILE A 100 7.38 1.27 8.56
N PHE A 101 8.14 2.31 8.20
CA PHE A 101 9.37 2.17 7.42
C PHE A 101 10.46 1.42 8.18
N GLU A 102 10.69 1.76 9.45
CA GLU A 102 11.66 1.11 10.33
C GLU A 102 11.37 -0.39 10.49
N ALA A 103 10.10 -0.76 10.66
CA ALA A 103 9.69 -2.15 10.84
C ALA A 103 10.14 -3.06 9.67
N LYS A 104 10.25 -2.51 8.46
CA LYS A 104 10.75 -3.21 7.27
C LYS A 104 12.16 -2.79 6.85
N ARG A 105 12.88 -2.03 7.68
CA ARG A 105 14.23 -1.51 7.39
C ARG A 105 14.31 -0.71 6.08
N VAL A 106 13.26 0.03 5.75
CA VAL A 106 13.22 0.89 4.57
C VAL A 106 13.67 2.30 4.99
N PRO A 107 14.76 2.85 4.42
CA PRO A 107 15.18 4.20 4.72
C PRO A 107 14.13 5.23 4.28
N LEU A 108 13.81 6.21 5.14
CA LEU A 108 12.89 7.31 4.79
C LEU A 108 13.38 8.16 3.61
N SER A 109 14.69 8.18 3.36
CA SER A 109 15.27 8.86 2.19
C SER A 109 14.74 8.32 0.87
N PHE A 110 14.30 7.06 0.83
CA PHE A 110 13.75 6.43 -0.38
C PHE A 110 12.47 7.09 -0.87
N ILE A 111 11.73 7.80 0.00
CA ILE A 111 10.56 8.59 -0.40
C ILE A 111 10.96 9.64 -1.45
N LYS A 112 12.15 10.25 -1.31
CA LYS A 112 12.67 11.23 -2.27
C LYS A 112 13.07 10.62 -3.61
N GLU A 113 13.17 9.30 -3.70
CA GLU A 113 13.62 8.58 -4.88
C GLU A 113 12.46 7.92 -5.64
N ILE A 114 11.21 8.02 -5.15
CA ILE A 114 10.00 7.47 -5.82
C ILE A 114 9.89 7.98 -7.27
N SER A 115 10.26 9.23 -7.54
CA SER A 115 10.20 9.78 -8.91
C SER A 115 11.10 9.05 -9.92
N THR A 116 12.07 8.26 -9.46
CA THR A 116 13.08 7.62 -10.32
C THR A 116 12.62 6.29 -10.94
N ASN A 117 11.52 5.71 -10.47
CA ASN A 117 11.09 4.35 -10.85
C ASN A 117 9.68 4.30 -11.48
N LYS A 118 9.22 5.40 -12.09
CA LYS A 118 7.90 5.48 -12.75
C LYS A 118 7.63 4.33 -13.71
N GLU A 119 8.52 4.15 -14.70
CA GLU A 119 8.33 3.15 -15.76
C GLU A 119 8.30 1.72 -15.20
N PHE A 120 9.08 1.44 -14.15
CA PHE A 120 9.05 0.14 -13.48
C PHE A 120 7.68 -0.16 -12.88
N HIS A 121 7.03 0.84 -12.28
CA HIS A 121 5.69 0.63 -11.71
C HIS A 121 4.61 0.61 -12.77
N LYS A 122 4.72 1.44 -13.83
CA LYS A 122 3.75 1.53 -14.92
C LYS A 122 3.51 0.19 -15.64
N ASP A 123 4.50 -0.69 -15.63
CA ASP A 123 4.50 -1.98 -16.34
C ASP A 123 3.28 -2.86 -16.03
N ASN A 124 2.73 -2.80 -14.80
CA ASN A 124 1.53 -3.57 -14.44
C ASN A 124 0.24 -2.76 -14.39
N TRP A 125 0.21 -1.55 -14.95
CA TRP A 125 -0.97 -0.67 -14.89
C TRP A 125 -2.19 -1.25 -15.61
N GLU A 126 -2.02 -1.85 -16.79
CA GLU A 126 -3.13 -2.43 -17.57
C GLU A 126 -3.93 -3.45 -16.74
N SER A 127 -3.22 -4.31 -16.00
CA SER A 127 -3.84 -5.29 -15.11
C SER A 127 -4.61 -4.65 -13.95
N VAL A 128 -4.21 -3.46 -13.49
CA VAL A 128 -4.98 -2.72 -12.49
C VAL A 128 -6.30 -2.25 -13.10
N LYS A 129 -6.25 -1.75 -14.34
CA LYS A 129 -7.43 -1.27 -15.07
C LYS A 129 -8.52 -2.32 -15.18
N ASP A 130 -8.13 -3.54 -15.54
CA ASP A 130 -9.07 -4.66 -15.71
C ASP A 130 -9.81 -5.05 -14.42
N THR A 131 -9.25 -4.72 -13.25
CA THR A 131 -9.77 -5.18 -11.95
C THR A 131 -10.59 -4.15 -11.18
N VAL A 132 -10.54 -2.89 -11.58
CA VAL A 132 -11.18 -1.79 -10.85
C VAL A 132 -12.45 -1.40 -11.61
N SER A 133 -13.60 -1.68 -11.01
CA SER A 133 -14.93 -1.58 -11.64
C SER A 133 -15.39 -0.16 -12.02
N LYS A 134 -14.56 0.86 -11.78
CA LYS A 134 -14.83 2.28 -12.08
C LYS A 134 -13.88 2.87 -13.13
N PHE A 135 -13.22 2.03 -13.92
CA PHE A 135 -12.16 2.50 -14.83
C PHE A 135 -12.63 3.44 -15.94
N ASP A 136 -13.90 3.41 -16.32
CA ASP A 136 -14.45 4.31 -17.34
C ASP A 136 -14.40 5.80 -16.92
N GLU A 137 -14.16 6.11 -15.64
CA GLU A 137 -13.96 7.47 -15.10
C GLU A 137 -12.58 7.69 -14.47
N SER A 138 -11.66 6.72 -14.56
CA SER A 138 -10.37 6.81 -13.87
C SER A 138 -9.30 7.50 -14.71
N GLU A 139 -8.45 8.27 -14.05
CA GLU A 139 -7.27 8.92 -14.64
C GLU A 139 -6.21 7.90 -15.11
N ASP A 140 -5.19 8.36 -15.83
CA ASP A 140 -4.05 7.53 -16.23
C ASP A 140 -3.07 7.25 -15.08
N PHE A 141 -2.09 6.37 -15.31
CA PHE A 141 -1.10 6.04 -14.29
C PHE A 141 -0.27 7.26 -13.87
N ASP A 142 0.03 8.15 -14.82
CA ASP A 142 0.90 9.30 -14.57
C ASP A 142 0.23 10.27 -13.59
N PHE A 143 -1.09 10.45 -13.66
CA PHE A 143 -1.85 11.19 -12.66
C PHE A 143 -1.66 10.64 -11.23
N TYR A 144 -1.86 9.33 -11.02
CA TYR A 144 -1.72 8.73 -9.68
C TYR A 144 -0.27 8.72 -9.20
N PHE A 145 0.67 8.53 -10.13
CA PHE A 145 2.10 8.61 -9.85
C PHE A 145 2.48 10.00 -9.35
N ASP A 146 2.12 11.04 -10.11
CA ASP A 146 2.42 12.43 -9.78
C ASP A 146 1.75 12.84 -8.47
N TYR A 147 0.52 12.38 -8.20
CA TYR A 147 -0.15 12.61 -6.91
C TYR A 147 0.70 12.10 -5.73
N VAL A 148 1.16 10.84 -5.78
CA VAL A 148 1.97 10.25 -4.71
C VAL A 148 3.31 11.00 -4.56
N VAL A 149 3.98 11.29 -5.68
CA VAL A 149 5.24 12.04 -5.67
C VAL A 149 5.07 13.41 -5.02
N ASN A 150 4.08 14.18 -5.45
CA ASN A 150 3.82 15.53 -4.94
C ASN A 150 3.38 15.52 -3.46
N THR A 151 2.65 14.49 -3.04
CA THR A 151 2.18 14.34 -1.65
C THR A 151 3.33 14.05 -0.69
N PHE A 152 4.26 13.16 -1.06
CA PHE A 152 5.21 12.59 -0.09
C PHE A 152 6.64 13.11 -0.23
N GLN A 153 7.13 13.52 -1.41
CA GLN A 153 8.54 13.91 -1.57
C GLN A 153 8.93 15.14 -0.76
N GLY A 154 7.99 16.07 -0.54
CA GLY A 154 8.21 17.27 0.27
C GLY A 154 8.15 17.03 1.78
N VAL A 155 7.74 15.83 2.24
CA VAL A 155 7.57 15.55 3.67
C VAL A 155 8.94 15.43 4.34
N THR A 156 9.14 16.23 5.38
CA THR A 156 10.34 16.20 6.22
C THR A 156 10.10 15.39 7.49
N PHE A 157 11.03 14.50 7.79
CA PHE A 157 11.01 13.64 8.98
C PHE A 157 12.06 14.13 9.98
N PRO A 158 11.78 14.01 11.29
CA PRO A 158 12.73 14.36 12.35
C PRO A 158 13.94 13.42 12.42
#